data_AF-A0A5R9EAJ9-F1
#
_entry.id   AF-A0A5R9EAJ9-F1
#
_cell.length_a   1.000
_cell.length_b   1.000
_cell.length_c   1.000
_cell.angle_alpha   90.00
_cell.angle_beta   90.00
_cell.angle_gamma   90.00
#
_symmetry.space_group_name_H-M   'P 1'
#
loop_
_entity.id
_entity.type
_entity.pdbx_description
1 polymer ?
#
loop_
_entity_poly.entity_id
_entity_poly.type
_entity_poly.pdbx_seq_one_letter_code
_entity_poly.pdbx_strand_id
1 'polypeptide(L)'
;MRTVDPARHQARRRHIINAAAELFAAKGFERTTTAEICKAAGMSAGNLFHYFPNKRAIFHAVLEDDEHDGATKAERFAAARTADDPWTALLETVDLLAAPAAEPLVPALVMEAMIQAYRDPELEALLSRDNDEERSTITALLHNAAVAGQIDPALDPDDTAAWVMALIAALYTSAATDPTFSPADQLPTLRLILHRFLRPNTHQKPER
;
A
#
# COMPACT_ATOMS: atom_id res chain seq x y z
N MET A 1 -22.44 -31.19 -17.32
CA MET A 1 -21.52 -30.04 -17.18
C MET A 1 -21.33 -29.81 -15.69
N ARG A 2 -20.13 -30.04 -15.13
CA ARG A 2 -19.90 -29.91 -13.69
C ARG A 2 -19.81 -28.41 -13.38
N THR A 3 -20.85 -27.86 -12.75
CA THR A 3 -20.87 -26.47 -12.28
C THR A 3 -19.68 -26.26 -11.34
N VAL A 4 -18.80 -25.33 -11.70
CA VAL A 4 -17.69 -24.91 -10.85
C VAL A 4 -18.33 -24.27 -9.62
N ASP A 5 -18.05 -24.82 -8.45
CA ASP A 5 -18.44 -24.22 -7.17
C ASP A 5 -17.63 -22.92 -7.00
N PRO A 6 -18.28 -21.74 -7.05
CA PRO A 6 -17.57 -20.46 -7.03
C PRO A 6 -16.70 -20.28 -5.78
N ALA A 7 -17.16 -20.76 -4.63
CA ALA A 7 -16.41 -20.63 -3.37
C ALA A 7 -15.15 -21.49 -3.38
N ARG A 8 -15.23 -22.72 -3.90
CA ARG A 8 -14.05 -23.60 -4.06
C ARG A 8 -13.07 -23.07 -5.11
N HIS A 9 -13.57 -22.45 -6.17
CA HIS A 9 -12.73 -21.83 -7.19
C HIS A 9 -11.97 -20.63 -6.61
N GLN A 10 -12.65 -19.75 -5.87
CA GLN A 10 -12.02 -18.61 -5.20
C GLN A 10 -10.99 -19.05 -4.16
N ALA A 11 -11.32 -20.02 -3.31
CA ALA A 11 -10.37 -20.58 -2.34
C ALA A 11 -9.13 -21.21 -3.01
N ARG A 12 -9.28 -21.79 -4.20
CA ARG A 12 -8.15 -22.32 -4.96
C ARG A 12 -7.30 -21.21 -5.57
N ARG A 13 -7.95 -20.19 -6.15
CA ARG A 13 -7.28 -18.99 -6.67
C ARG A 13 -6.45 -18.33 -5.56
N ARG A 14 -7.02 -18.19 -4.36
CA ARG A 14 -6.34 -17.71 -3.16
C ARG A 14 -5.08 -18.47 -2.83
N HIS A 15 -5.20 -19.79 -2.78
CA HIS A 15 -4.07 -20.64 -2.44
C HIS A 15 -2.88 -20.47 -3.40
N ILE A 16 -3.17 -20.26 -4.69
CA ILE A 16 -2.14 -19.96 -5.70
C ILE A 16 -1.46 -18.63 -5.40
N ILE A 17 -2.26 -17.60 -5.10
CA ILE A 17 -1.77 -16.24 -4.84
C ILE A 17 -0.85 -16.23 -3.63
N ASN A 18 -1.26 -16.84 -2.52
CA ASN A 18 -0.44 -16.90 -1.30
C ASN A 18 0.89 -17.62 -1.56
N ALA A 19 0.86 -18.77 -2.25
CA ALA A 19 2.07 -19.51 -2.60
C ALA A 19 3.00 -18.71 -3.55
N ALA A 20 2.42 -17.94 -4.46
CA ALA A 20 3.17 -17.07 -5.36
C ALA A 20 3.76 -15.85 -4.65
N ALA A 21 3.01 -15.23 -3.74
CA ALA A 21 3.45 -14.09 -2.93
C ALA A 21 4.70 -14.42 -2.12
N GLU A 22 4.74 -15.57 -1.45
CA GLU A 22 5.92 -16.04 -0.73
C GLU A 22 7.14 -16.18 -1.65
N LEU A 23 6.96 -16.78 -2.83
CA LEU A 23 8.06 -16.96 -3.78
C LEU A 23 8.53 -15.64 -4.38
N PHE A 24 7.62 -14.73 -4.73
CA PHE A 24 7.95 -13.41 -5.25
C PHE A 24 8.65 -12.55 -4.20
N ALA A 25 8.19 -12.55 -2.94
CA ALA A 25 8.88 -11.85 -1.86
C ALA A 25 10.28 -12.42 -1.59
N ALA A 26 10.45 -13.74 -1.63
CA ALA A 26 11.72 -14.38 -1.32
C ALA A 26 12.75 -14.32 -2.47
N LYS A 27 12.30 -14.43 -3.73
CA LYS A 27 13.17 -14.60 -4.89
C LYS A 27 13.06 -13.45 -5.89
N GLY A 28 12.07 -12.59 -5.79
CA GLY A 28 11.71 -11.61 -6.81
C GLY A 28 10.95 -12.23 -7.98
N PHE A 29 10.38 -11.38 -8.82
CA PHE A 29 9.52 -11.79 -9.95
C PHE A 29 10.31 -12.59 -10.98
N GLU A 30 11.47 -12.08 -11.42
CA GLU A 30 12.22 -12.67 -12.52
C GLU A 30 12.75 -14.08 -12.22
N ARG A 31 13.25 -14.31 -10.99
CA ARG A 31 13.81 -15.60 -10.57
C ARG A 31 12.75 -16.64 -10.17
N THR A 32 11.49 -16.24 -10.09
CA THR A 32 10.38 -17.14 -9.76
C THR A 32 9.80 -17.75 -11.03
N THR A 33 9.64 -19.08 -11.03
CA THR A 33 9.08 -19.82 -12.18
C THR A 33 7.67 -20.34 -11.88
N THR A 34 6.84 -20.50 -12.92
CA THR A 34 5.50 -21.11 -12.77
C THR A 34 5.56 -22.56 -12.27
N ALA A 35 6.66 -23.28 -12.54
CA ALA A 35 6.89 -24.63 -12.02
C ALA A 35 7.10 -24.62 -10.49
N GLU A 36 7.82 -23.63 -9.96
CA GLU A 36 7.98 -23.45 -8.52
C GLU A 36 6.66 -23.08 -7.85
N ILE A 37 5.88 -22.19 -8.46
CA ILE A 37 4.53 -21.83 -7.98
C ILE A 37 3.62 -23.07 -7.98
N CYS A 38 3.64 -23.86 -9.06
CA CYS A 38 2.89 -25.14 -9.13
C CYS A 38 3.27 -26.08 -7.98
N LYS A 39 4.58 -26.24 -7.73
CA LYS A 39 5.09 -27.09 -6.65
C LYS A 39 4.66 -26.57 -5.28
N ALA A 40 4.77 -25.28 -5.02
CA ALA A 40 4.38 -24.65 -3.77
C ALA A 40 2.87 -24.75 -3.52
N ALA A 41 2.05 -24.54 -4.56
CA ALA A 41 0.60 -24.61 -4.50
C ALA A 41 0.02 -26.03 -4.67
N GLY A 42 0.88 -27.06 -4.71
CA GLY A 42 0.48 -28.47 -4.80
C GLY A 42 -0.34 -28.81 -6.04
N MET A 43 -0.03 -28.23 -7.20
CA MET A 43 -0.83 -28.36 -8.42
C MET A 43 -0.01 -28.59 -9.69
N SER A 44 -0.68 -29.10 -10.73
CA SER A 44 -0.08 -29.24 -12.06
C SER A 44 -0.10 -27.91 -12.81
N ALA A 45 0.80 -27.77 -13.79
CA ALA A 45 0.83 -26.60 -14.68
C ALA A 45 -0.50 -26.36 -15.38
N GLY A 46 -1.15 -27.42 -15.90
CA GLY A 46 -2.45 -27.29 -16.54
C GLY A 46 -3.55 -26.78 -15.62
N ASN A 47 -3.50 -27.16 -14.32
CA ASN A 47 -4.44 -26.64 -13.33
C ASN A 47 -4.12 -25.18 -12.99
N LEU A 48 -2.86 -24.80 -12.82
CA LEU A 48 -2.45 -23.41 -12.58
C LEU A 48 -2.91 -22.49 -13.73
N PHE A 49 -2.67 -22.90 -14.97
CA PHE A 49 -3.03 -22.11 -16.16
C PHE A 49 -4.54 -22.00 -16.40
N HIS A 50 -5.36 -22.81 -15.71
CA HIS A 50 -6.81 -22.63 -15.68
C HIS A 50 -7.24 -21.40 -14.85
N TYR A 51 -6.46 -21.02 -13.82
CA TYR A 51 -6.73 -19.85 -12.98
C TYR A 51 -6.01 -18.60 -13.50
N PHE A 52 -4.77 -18.75 -13.97
CA PHE A 52 -3.95 -17.62 -14.41
C PHE A 52 -3.25 -17.93 -15.73
N PRO A 53 -3.44 -17.11 -16.77
CA PRO A 53 -2.90 -17.41 -18.10
C PRO A 53 -1.36 -17.37 -18.15
N ASN A 54 -0.70 -16.65 -17.24
CA ASN A 54 0.75 -16.51 -17.20
C ASN A 54 1.23 -16.04 -15.80
N LYS A 55 2.55 -16.03 -15.58
CA LYS A 55 3.19 -15.58 -14.33
C LYS A 55 2.83 -14.14 -13.96
N ARG A 56 2.69 -13.26 -14.97
CA ARG A 56 2.38 -11.83 -14.79
C ARG A 56 0.98 -11.64 -14.22
N ALA A 57 -0.01 -12.38 -14.72
CA ALA A 57 -1.37 -12.40 -14.18
C ALA A 57 -1.42 -12.91 -12.72
N ILE A 58 -0.53 -13.83 -12.33
CA ILE A 58 -0.39 -14.25 -10.93
C ILE A 58 0.19 -13.11 -10.09
N PHE A 59 1.20 -12.41 -10.61
CA PHE A 59 1.84 -11.29 -9.89
C PHE A 59 0.90 -10.10 -9.73
N HIS A 60 0.18 -9.70 -10.79
CA HIS A 60 -0.89 -8.70 -10.68
C HIS A 60 -1.90 -9.11 -9.63
N ALA A 61 -2.36 -10.36 -9.69
CA ALA A 61 -3.30 -10.86 -8.71
C ALA A 61 -2.74 -10.87 -7.29
N VAL A 62 -1.43 -11.04 -7.05
CA VAL A 62 -0.79 -10.92 -5.73
C VAL A 62 -0.81 -9.48 -5.22
N LEU A 63 -0.61 -8.50 -6.10
CA LEU A 63 -0.60 -7.08 -5.75
C LEU A 63 -2.01 -6.52 -5.57
N GLU A 64 -2.97 -7.04 -6.34
CA GLU A 64 -4.40 -6.76 -6.15
C GLU A 64 -4.97 -7.48 -4.94
N ASP A 65 -4.24 -8.43 -4.35
CA ASP A 65 -4.81 -9.31 -3.35
C ASP A 65 -4.91 -8.76 -1.93
N ASP A 66 -5.69 -7.70 -1.85
CA ASP A 66 -6.24 -7.16 -0.63
C ASP A 66 -7.47 -7.97 -0.24
N GLU A 67 -7.29 -9.21 0.23
CA GLU A 67 -8.41 -10.12 0.55
C GLU A 67 -9.40 -9.53 1.58
N HIS A 68 -9.11 -8.38 2.20
CA HIS A 68 -10.02 -7.66 3.08
C HIS A 68 -10.03 -6.12 2.92
N ASP A 69 -9.30 -5.52 1.97
CA ASP A 69 -9.02 -4.08 2.07
C ASP A 69 -9.61 -3.21 0.95
N GLY A 70 -9.68 -3.57 -0.34
CA GLY A 70 -10.13 -2.60 -1.37
C GLY A 70 -11.48 -1.88 -1.10
N ALA A 71 -12.54 -2.64 -0.80
CA ALA A 71 -13.85 -2.08 -0.43
C ALA A 71 -13.80 -1.38 0.95
N THR A 72 -13.09 -1.98 1.92
CA THR A 72 -12.93 -1.45 3.27
C THR A 72 -12.08 -0.17 3.31
N LYS A 73 -11.10 -0.04 2.43
CA LYS A 73 -10.13 1.04 2.29
C LYS A 73 -10.77 2.22 1.59
N ALA A 74 -11.50 1.98 0.50
CA ALA A 74 -12.35 2.99 -0.11
C ALA A 74 -13.39 3.54 0.88
N GLU A 75 -14.05 2.67 1.66
CA GLU A 75 -14.97 3.08 2.73
C GLU A 75 -14.28 3.89 3.83
N ARG A 76 -13.09 3.46 4.29
CA ARG A 76 -12.27 4.19 5.28
C ARG A 76 -11.82 5.54 4.75
N PHE A 77 -11.40 5.65 3.50
CA PHE A 77 -11.02 6.92 2.88
C PHE A 77 -12.20 7.85 2.72
N ALA A 78 -13.36 7.33 2.31
CA ALA A 78 -14.58 8.11 2.24
C ALA A 78 -14.97 8.65 3.63
N ALA A 79 -14.92 7.81 4.67
CA ALA A 79 -15.21 8.21 6.04
C ALA A 79 -14.22 9.26 6.57
N ALA A 80 -12.91 9.06 6.32
CA ALA A 80 -11.85 9.98 6.74
C ALA A 80 -12.06 11.38 6.15
N ARG A 81 -12.38 11.49 4.85
CA ARG A 81 -12.62 12.79 4.18
C ARG A 81 -13.76 13.59 4.79
N THR A 82 -14.68 12.94 5.49
CA THR A 82 -15.85 13.56 6.14
C THR A 82 -15.75 13.61 7.67
N ALA A 83 -14.61 13.26 8.24
CA ALA A 83 -14.42 13.25 9.69
C ALA A 83 -14.49 14.66 10.30
N ASP A 84 -15.06 14.77 11.50
CA ASP A 84 -15.18 16.04 12.23
C ASP A 84 -13.82 16.65 12.61
N ASP A 85 -12.82 15.80 12.89
CA ASP A 85 -11.45 16.20 13.16
C ASP A 85 -10.50 15.74 12.04
N PRO A 86 -10.24 16.58 11.03
CA PRO A 86 -9.45 16.19 9.87
C PRO A 86 -7.98 15.92 10.21
N TRP A 87 -7.44 16.51 11.27
CA TRP A 87 -6.09 16.21 11.74
C TRP A 87 -5.98 14.79 12.30
N THR A 88 -6.92 14.36 13.12
CA THR A 88 -6.94 12.98 13.64
C THR A 88 -7.15 11.99 12.49
N ALA A 89 -8.08 12.27 11.57
CA ALA A 89 -8.30 11.44 10.40
C ALA A 89 -7.07 11.36 9.47
N LEU A 90 -6.29 12.44 9.35
CA LEU A 90 -5.01 12.43 8.63
C LEU A 90 -4.04 11.42 9.25
N LEU A 91 -3.84 11.48 10.57
CA LEU A 91 -2.92 10.58 11.25
C LEU A 91 -3.39 9.12 11.21
N GLU A 92 -4.70 8.86 11.31
CA GLU A 92 -5.27 7.52 11.15
C GLU A 92 -5.09 7.00 9.72
N THR A 93 -5.22 7.86 8.71
CA THR A 93 -4.98 7.51 7.31
C THR A 93 -3.50 7.21 7.07
N VAL A 94 -2.59 7.98 7.67
CA VAL A 94 -1.14 7.70 7.63
C VAL A 94 -0.85 6.32 8.24
N ASP A 95 -1.43 6.00 9.40
CA ASP A 95 -1.27 4.68 10.02
C ASP A 95 -1.81 3.56 9.12
N LEU A 96 -2.99 3.75 8.52
CA LEU A 96 -3.61 2.81 7.60
C LEU A 96 -2.71 2.53 6.39
N LEU A 97 -2.14 3.58 5.78
CA LEU A 97 -1.25 3.46 4.63
C LEU A 97 0.13 2.88 4.98
N ALA A 98 0.58 3.06 6.21
CA ALA A 98 1.88 2.57 6.66
C ALA A 98 1.83 1.15 7.27
N ALA A 99 0.67 0.69 7.73
CA ALA A 99 0.52 -0.61 8.38
C ALA A 99 1.04 -1.79 7.55
N PRO A 100 0.78 -1.87 6.22
CA PRO A 100 1.29 -2.98 5.41
C PRO A 100 2.81 -3.05 5.34
N ALA A 101 3.54 -1.96 5.62
CA ALA A 101 5.01 -2.01 5.67
C ALA A 101 5.53 -2.96 6.76
N ALA A 102 4.75 -3.24 7.81
CA ALA A 102 5.11 -4.19 8.85
C ALA A 102 4.80 -5.66 8.49
N GLU A 103 4.12 -5.92 7.38
CA GLU A 103 3.79 -7.27 6.96
C GLU A 103 5.00 -7.97 6.33
N PRO A 104 5.25 -9.27 6.63
CA PRO A 104 6.51 -9.92 6.25
C PRO A 104 6.82 -9.96 4.75
N LEU A 105 5.79 -10.00 3.90
CA LEU A 105 5.95 -10.13 2.45
C LEU A 105 5.82 -8.80 1.72
N VAL A 106 5.04 -7.86 2.27
CA VAL A 106 4.57 -6.67 1.54
C VAL A 106 5.72 -5.75 1.13
N PRO A 107 6.68 -5.36 1.98
CA PRO A 107 7.79 -4.50 1.56
C PRO A 107 8.58 -5.04 0.37
N ALA A 108 8.87 -6.35 0.36
CA ALA A 108 9.58 -6.99 -0.74
C ALA A 108 8.73 -7.03 -2.02
N LEU A 109 7.42 -7.29 -1.90
CA LEU A 109 6.49 -7.27 -3.02
C LEU A 109 6.32 -5.86 -3.61
N VAL A 110 6.25 -4.82 -2.78
CA VAL A 110 6.20 -3.41 -3.20
C VAL A 110 7.46 -3.04 -3.97
N MET A 111 8.65 -3.40 -3.47
CA MET A 111 9.90 -3.16 -4.19
C MET A 111 9.95 -3.89 -5.53
N GLU A 112 9.48 -5.14 -5.59
CA GLU A 112 9.38 -5.87 -6.84
C GLU A 112 8.37 -5.20 -7.80
N ALA A 113 7.23 -4.76 -7.30
CA ALA A 113 6.21 -4.07 -8.10
C ALA A 113 6.78 -2.79 -8.73
N MET A 114 7.55 -2.00 -7.96
CA MET A 114 8.24 -0.81 -8.48
C MET A 114 9.21 -1.16 -9.61
N ILE A 115 10.00 -2.22 -9.47
CA ILE A 115 10.94 -2.68 -10.51
C ILE A 115 10.19 -3.12 -11.77
N GLN A 116 9.09 -3.85 -11.61
CA GLN A 116 8.32 -4.38 -12.73
C GLN A 116 7.49 -3.30 -13.45
N ALA A 117 7.03 -2.27 -12.73
CA ALA A 117 6.22 -1.18 -13.30
C ALA A 117 6.96 -0.44 -14.43
N TYR A 118 8.29 -0.29 -14.33
CA TYR A 118 9.10 0.30 -15.41
C TYR A 118 9.05 -0.48 -16.74
N ARG A 119 8.61 -1.74 -16.71
CA ARG A 119 8.62 -2.66 -17.86
C ARG A 119 7.22 -3.10 -18.28
N ASP A 120 6.21 -2.84 -17.45
CA ASP A 120 4.83 -3.30 -17.65
C ASP A 120 3.85 -2.12 -17.46
N PRO A 121 3.40 -1.49 -18.56
CA PRO A 121 2.45 -0.37 -18.49
C PRO A 121 1.11 -0.72 -17.83
N GLU A 122 0.71 -2.00 -17.87
CA GLU A 122 -0.52 -2.46 -17.20
C GLU A 122 -0.35 -2.41 -15.68
N LEU A 123 0.83 -2.85 -15.20
CA LEU A 123 1.18 -2.77 -13.78
C LEU A 123 1.42 -1.32 -13.33
N GLU A 124 2.09 -0.50 -14.15
CA GLU A 124 2.23 0.94 -13.90
C GLU A 124 0.87 1.60 -13.72
N ALA A 125 -0.09 1.31 -14.60
CA ALA A 125 -1.44 1.87 -14.52
C ALA A 125 -2.20 1.38 -13.28
N LEU A 126 -2.03 0.11 -12.88
CA LEU A 126 -2.61 -0.43 -11.66
C LEU A 126 -2.09 0.33 -10.43
N LEU A 127 -0.77 0.37 -10.25
CA LEU A 127 -0.14 1.05 -9.10
C LEU A 127 -0.43 2.56 -9.08
N SER A 128 -0.51 3.20 -10.25
CA SER A 128 -0.83 4.62 -10.34
C SER A 128 -2.24 4.92 -9.85
N ARG A 129 -3.22 4.08 -10.16
CA ARG A 129 -4.61 4.26 -9.69
C ARG A 129 -4.71 4.17 -8.17
N ASP A 130 -4.04 3.20 -7.56
CA ASP A 130 -4.03 3.05 -6.11
C ASP A 130 -3.35 4.26 -5.45
N ASN A 131 -2.18 4.65 -5.96
CA ASN A 131 -1.45 5.82 -5.47
C ASN A 131 -2.24 7.14 -5.63
N ASP A 132 -3.09 7.25 -6.66
CA ASP A 132 -3.94 8.42 -6.90
C ASP A 132 -5.04 8.57 -5.85
N GLU A 133 -5.68 7.47 -5.44
CA GLU A 133 -6.72 7.50 -4.41
C GLU A 133 -6.15 7.79 -3.02
N GLU A 134 -5.00 7.18 -2.68
CA GLU A 134 -4.29 7.43 -1.44
C GLU A 134 -3.86 8.90 -1.32
N ARG A 135 -3.18 9.40 -2.36
CA ARG A 135 -2.74 10.79 -2.43
C ARG A 135 -3.93 11.75 -2.36
N SER A 136 -5.01 11.49 -3.11
CA SER A 136 -6.22 12.32 -3.07
C SER A 136 -6.82 12.40 -1.67
N THR A 137 -6.80 11.29 -0.91
CA THR A 137 -7.29 11.27 0.48
C THR A 137 -6.42 12.11 1.40
N ILE A 138 -5.09 11.94 1.35
CA ILE A 138 -4.15 12.73 2.16
C ILE A 138 -4.27 14.22 1.85
N THR A 139 -4.31 14.60 0.57
CA THR A 139 -4.48 15.99 0.12
C THR A 139 -5.78 16.58 0.66
N ALA A 140 -6.90 15.87 0.54
CA ALA A 140 -8.19 16.35 1.04
C ALA A 140 -8.18 16.58 2.57
N LEU A 141 -7.58 15.65 3.33
CA LEU A 141 -7.45 15.78 4.78
C LEU A 141 -6.57 16.96 5.17
N LEU A 142 -5.47 17.19 4.45
CA LEU A 142 -4.60 18.35 4.67
C LEU A 142 -5.32 19.67 4.38
N HIS A 143 -6.09 19.76 3.29
CA HIS A 143 -6.92 20.94 3.03
C HIS A 143 -7.96 21.18 4.12
N ASN A 144 -8.68 20.14 4.54
CA ASN A 144 -9.68 20.24 5.59
C ASN A 144 -9.05 20.70 6.92
N ALA A 145 -7.89 20.14 7.27
CA ALA A 145 -7.13 20.53 8.45
C ALA A 145 -6.59 21.97 8.35
N ALA A 146 -6.16 22.42 7.17
CA ALA A 146 -5.76 23.81 6.94
C ALA A 146 -6.93 24.79 7.11
N VAL A 147 -8.10 24.47 6.55
CA VAL A 147 -9.34 25.27 6.74
C VAL A 147 -9.74 25.33 8.21
N ALA A 148 -9.55 24.23 8.96
CA ALA A 148 -9.78 24.18 10.41
C ALA A 148 -8.69 24.87 11.24
N GLY A 149 -7.66 25.46 10.63
CA GLY A 149 -6.54 26.10 11.33
C GLY A 149 -5.63 25.14 12.09
N GLN A 150 -5.63 23.86 11.72
CA GLN A 150 -4.86 22.78 12.34
C GLN A 150 -3.53 22.52 11.64
N ILE A 151 -3.29 23.13 10.48
CA ILE A 151 -2.03 23.07 9.72
C ILE A 151 -1.35 24.45 9.75
N ASP A 152 -0.03 24.46 9.83
CA ASP A 152 0.78 25.66 9.70
C ASP A 152 0.47 26.38 8.37
N PRO A 153 0.04 27.65 8.40
CA PRO A 153 -0.37 28.37 7.19
C PRO A 153 0.77 28.62 6.20
N ALA A 154 2.02 28.41 6.58
CA ALA A 154 3.17 28.48 5.66
C ALA A 154 3.31 27.23 4.77
N LEU A 155 2.57 26.15 5.07
CA LEU A 155 2.62 24.90 4.32
C LEU A 155 1.51 24.84 3.28
N ASP A 156 1.90 24.58 2.03
CA ASP A 156 0.96 24.24 0.97
C ASP A 156 0.46 22.80 1.13
N PRO A 157 -0.86 22.54 1.16
CA PRO A 157 -1.41 21.20 1.37
C PRO A 157 -1.03 20.18 0.27
N ASP A 158 -0.89 20.60 -0.98
CA ASP A 158 -0.56 19.70 -2.09
C ASP A 158 0.91 19.25 -2.00
N ASP A 159 1.83 20.21 -1.80
CA ASP A 159 3.25 19.89 -1.58
C ASP A 159 3.45 19.06 -0.31
N THR A 160 2.69 19.37 0.75
CA THR A 160 2.74 18.62 2.01
C THR A 160 2.28 17.18 1.82
N ALA A 161 1.22 16.95 1.04
CA ALA A 161 0.73 15.60 0.73
C ALA A 161 1.81 14.77 0.05
N ALA A 162 2.54 15.36 -0.91
CA ALA A 162 3.64 14.68 -1.59
C ALA A 162 4.74 14.22 -0.61
N TRP A 163 5.12 15.08 0.35
CA TRP A 163 6.11 14.72 1.37
C TRP A 163 5.61 13.68 2.38
N VAL A 164 4.33 13.76 2.80
CA VAL A 164 3.72 12.74 3.65
C VAL A 164 3.76 11.37 2.96
N MET A 165 3.37 11.31 1.68
CA MET A 165 3.44 10.08 0.89
C MET A 165 4.88 9.57 0.73
N ALA A 166 5.85 10.45 0.52
CA ALA A 166 7.26 10.08 0.42
C ALA A 166 7.80 9.46 1.73
N LEU A 167 7.39 10.00 2.89
CA LEU A 167 7.76 9.46 4.20
C LEU A 167 7.12 8.08 4.45
N ILE A 168 5.88 7.87 4.02
CA ILE A 168 5.23 6.55 4.08
C ILE A 168 5.99 5.55 3.20
N ALA A 169 6.29 5.91 1.94
CA ALA A 169 7.04 5.05 1.01
C ALA A 169 8.44 4.67 1.53
N ALA A 170 9.08 5.55 2.31
CA ALA A 170 10.36 5.27 2.94
C ALA A 170 10.28 4.12 3.97
N LEU A 171 9.13 3.90 4.62
CA LEU A 171 8.95 2.76 5.53
C LEU A 171 9.05 1.44 4.79
N TYR A 172 8.40 1.32 3.64
CA TYR A 172 8.45 0.13 2.78
C TYR A 172 9.86 -0.14 2.28
N THR A 173 10.53 0.91 1.77
CA THR A 173 11.90 0.78 1.27
C THR A 173 12.87 0.35 2.37
N SER A 174 12.76 0.96 3.55
CA SER A 174 13.62 0.65 4.70
C SER A 174 13.38 -0.78 5.20
N ALA A 175 12.12 -1.18 5.34
CA ALA A 175 11.77 -2.56 5.74
C ALA A 175 12.28 -3.62 4.76
N ALA A 176 12.27 -3.32 3.46
CA ALA A 176 12.74 -4.23 2.43
C ALA A 176 14.28 -4.32 2.34
N THR A 177 15.01 -3.32 2.83
CA THR A 177 16.47 -3.19 2.61
C THR A 177 17.31 -3.23 3.88
N ASP A 178 16.71 -3.02 5.05
CA ASP A 178 17.36 -3.08 6.36
C ASP A 178 16.64 -4.08 7.28
N PRO A 179 17.22 -5.26 7.53
CA PRO A 179 16.64 -6.27 8.41
C PRO A 179 16.48 -5.82 9.88
N THR A 180 17.12 -4.73 10.29
CA THR A 180 17.00 -4.18 11.65
C THR A 180 15.93 -3.10 11.76
N PHE A 181 15.37 -2.66 10.63
CA PHE A 181 14.32 -1.67 10.58
C PHE A 181 12.95 -2.31 10.83
N SER A 182 12.24 -1.82 11.84
CA SER A 182 10.90 -2.25 12.19
C SER A 182 9.90 -1.11 11.94
N PRO A 183 9.07 -1.16 10.89
CA PRO A 183 8.09 -0.11 10.58
C PRO A 183 7.11 0.16 11.73
N ALA A 184 6.66 -0.90 12.39
CA ALA A 184 5.76 -0.80 13.54
C ALA A 184 6.37 0.04 14.68
N ASP A 185 7.68 -0.10 14.93
CA ASP A 185 8.39 0.68 15.95
C ASP A 185 8.67 2.12 15.50
N GLN A 186 8.69 2.40 14.20
CA GLN A 186 8.93 3.74 13.65
C GLN A 186 7.66 4.58 13.49
N LEU A 187 6.48 3.97 13.41
CA LEU A 187 5.20 4.68 13.24
C LEU A 187 4.97 5.78 14.30
N PRO A 188 5.20 5.56 15.61
CA PRO A 188 5.06 6.62 16.61
C PRO A 188 5.99 7.81 16.35
N THR A 189 7.20 7.56 15.86
CA THR A 189 8.16 8.60 15.50
C THR A 189 7.71 9.39 14.28
N LEU A 190 7.18 8.72 13.25
CA LEU A 190 6.60 9.38 12.08
C LEU A 190 5.44 10.30 12.49
N ARG A 191 4.50 9.82 13.33
CA ARG A 191 3.40 10.65 13.87
C ARG A 191 3.92 11.87 14.63
N LEU A 192 4.96 11.71 15.43
CA LEU A 192 5.57 12.81 16.18
C LEU A 192 6.20 13.86 15.25
N ILE A 193 6.88 13.42 14.19
CA ILE A 193 7.44 14.31 13.16
C ILE A 193 6.32 15.08 12.49
N LEU A 194 5.30 14.39 11.96
CA LEU A 194 4.16 15.03 11.31
C LEU A 194 3.47 16.03 12.24
N HIS A 195 3.20 15.66 13.49
CA HIS A 195 2.59 16.57 14.45
C HIS A 195 3.45 17.81 14.72
N ARG A 196 4.76 17.67 14.86
CA ARG A 196 5.64 18.81 15.18
C ARG A 196 5.83 19.76 14.00
N PHE A 197 5.86 19.24 12.78
CA PHE A 197 6.18 20.04 11.60
C PHE A 197 4.96 20.55 10.85
N LEU A 198 3.81 19.87 10.95
CA LEU A 198 2.61 20.27 10.23
C LEU A 198 1.67 21.15 11.05
N ARG A 199 1.70 21.07 12.39
CA ARG A 199 0.81 21.86 13.25
C ARG A 199 1.34 23.28 13.43
N PRO A 200 0.47 24.29 13.56
CA PRO A 200 0.90 25.66 13.81
C PRO A 200 1.80 25.76 15.04
N ASN A 201 2.98 26.35 14.86
CA ASN A 201 3.85 26.69 15.99
C ASN A 201 3.23 27.84 16.78
N THR A 202 2.68 27.56 17.96
CA THR A 202 2.13 28.57 18.88
C THR A 202 3.17 29.57 19.42
N HIS A 203 4.45 29.46 19.02
CA HIS A 203 5.56 30.26 19.51
C HIS A 203 6.21 31.23 18.50
N GLN A 204 5.78 31.28 17.24
CA GLN A 204 6.26 32.30 16.31
C GLN A 204 5.47 33.60 16.50
N LYS A 205 6.00 34.51 17.33
CA LYS A 205 5.64 35.94 17.27
C LYS A 205 5.93 36.45 15.86
N PRO A 206 5.06 37.28 15.26
CA PRO A 206 5.36 37.91 13.98
C PRO A 206 6.61 38.78 14.16
N GLU A 207 7.66 38.48 13.38
CA GLU A 207 8.77 39.43 13.21
C GLU A 207 8.19 40.72 12.62
N ARG A 208 8.47 41.83 13.29
CA ARG A 208 8.01 43.18 12.93
C ARG A 208 8.81 43.74 11.78
#